data_AF-A0A6I4STD7-F1
#
_entry.id   AF-A0A6I4STD7-F1
#
_cell.length_a   1.000
_cell.length_b   1.000
_cell.length_c   1.000
_cell.angle_alpha   90.00
_cell.angle_beta   90.00
_cell.angle_gamma   90.00
#
_symmetry.space_group_name_H-M   'P 1'
#
loop_
_entity.id
_entity.type
_entity.pdbx_description
1 polymer ?
#
loop_
_entity_poly.entity_id
_entity_poly.type
_entity_poly.pdbx_seq_one_letter_code
_entity_poly.pdbx_strand_id
1 'polypeptide(L)'
;MAVGLPAEAQEPSATVQTMKGATSCTLSARKEGVDTSRFEKDSSWQRDPDGSYAAINLPVRVTFPADADGISRICVVEATLASQKEQNEMRTALEVLLKQKPLEQKDSVIWMFGGGKNARGLQFFPDNTSKQPQIRFVGAAF
;
A
#
# COMPACT_ATOMS: atom_id res chain seq x y z
N MET A 1 -35.78 -24.72 -6.95
CA MET A 1 -34.65 -24.35 -7.83
C MET A 1 -34.01 -23.12 -7.22
N ALA A 2 -32.89 -23.29 -6.51
CA ALA A 2 -32.15 -22.16 -5.96
C ALA A 2 -31.29 -21.58 -7.09
N VAL A 3 -31.66 -20.40 -7.57
CA VAL A 3 -30.83 -19.64 -8.51
C VAL A 3 -29.67 -19.08 -7.70
N GLY A 4 -28.51 -19.73 -7.81
CA GLY A 4 -27.25 -19.19 -7.29
C GLY A 4 -26.93 -17.92 -8.04
N LEU A 5 -27.12 -16.78 -7.38
CA LEU A 5 -26.64 -15.49 -7.86
C LEU A 5 -25.11 -15.57 -8.04
N PRO A 6 -24.57 -14.98 -9.12
CA PRO A 6 -23.13 -14.94 -9.34
C PRO A 6 -22.48 -14.25 -8.14
N ALA A 7 -21.30 -14.72 -7.75
CA ALA A 7 -20.44 -14.04 -6.79
C ALA A 7 -20.26 -12.60 -7.25
N GLU A 8 -21.00 -11.67 -6.64
CA GLU A 8 -20.77 -10.25 -6.77
C GLU A 8 -19.28 -10.06 -6.48
N ALA A 9 -18.54 -9.52 -7.45
CA ALA A 9 -17.19 -9.04 -7.22
C ALA A 9 -17.32 -8.04 -6.08
N GLN A 10 -17.03 -8.49 -4.86
CA GLN A 10 -17.23 -7.71 -3.66
C GLN A 10 -16.34 -6.48 -3.83
N GLU A 11 -16.98 -5.32 -4.04
CA GLU A 11 -16.29 -4.05 -4.19
C GLU A 11 -15.28 -3.94 -3.03
N PRO A 12 -13.98 -3.79 -3.32
CA PRO A 12 -12.98 -3.75 -2.26
C PRO A 12 -13.37 -2.63 -1.29
N SER A 13 -13.31 -2.92 0.01
CA SER A 13 -13.70 -1.94 1.03
C SER A 13 -12.98 -0.61 0.82
N ALA A 14 -13.59 0.51 1.22
CA ALA A 14 -13.00 1.84 1.07
C ALA A 14 -11.54 1.88 1.62
N THR A 15 -11.28 1.15 2.70
CA THR A 15 -9.93 0.94 3.25
C THR A 15 -8.97 0.29 2.26
N VAL A 16 -9.40 -0.76 1.55
CA VAL A 16 -8.57 -1.43 0.52
C VAL A 16 -8.29 -0.50 -0.67
N GLN A 17 -9.27 0.29 -1.11
CA GLN A 17 -9.07 1.25 -2.20
C GLN A 17 -8.09 2.36 -1.79
N THR A 18 -8.25 2.92 -0.58
CA THR A 18 -7.34 3.94 -0.04
C THR A 18 -5.93 3.42 0.12
N MET A 19 -5.76 2.17 0.58
CA MET A 19 -4.44 1.53 0.68
C MET A 19 -3.79 1.32 -0.69
N LYS A 20 -4.55 0.95 -1.73
CA LYS A 20 -4.04 0.92 -3.11
C LYS A 20 -3.61 2.31 -3.61
N GLY A 21 -4.33 3.36 -3.24
CA GLY A 21 -3.93 4.74 -3.52
C GLY A 21 -2.63 5.10 -2.80
N ALA A 22 -2.50 4.70 -1.54
CA ALA A 22 -1.32 4.94 -0.71
C ALA A 22 -0.07 4.25 -1.25
N THR A 23 -0.18 3.04 -1.81
CA THR A 23 0.97 2.35 -2.43
C THR A 23 1.52 3.06 -3.67
N SER A 24 0.87 4.11 -4.18
CA SER A 24 1.45 4.96 -5.23
C SER A 24 2.68 5.74 -4.79
N CYS A 25 2.85 6.03 -3.49
CA CYS A 25 4.10 6.61 -2.98
C CYS A 25 5.31 5.71 -3.29
N THR A 26 5.10 4.39 -3.22
CA THR A 26 6.09 3.36 -3.53
C THR A 26 6.41 3.29 -5.02
N LEU A 27 5.42 3.53 -5.88
CA LEU A 27 5.59 3.54 -7.34
C LEU A 27 6.36 4.78 -7.82
N SER A 28 6.19 5.90 -7.13
CA SER A 28 6.73 7.20 -7.53
C SER A 28 8.03 7.59 -6.83
N ALA A 29 8.45 6.86 -5.79
CA ALA A 29 9.74 7.09 -5.14
C ALA A 29 10.89 7.06 -6.16
N ARG A 30 11.78 8.05 -6.15
CA ARG A 30 13.02 8.10 -6.94
C ARG A 30 14.22 8.23 -6.00
N LYS A 31 15.44 8.24 -6.54
CA LYS A 31 16.65 8.55 -5.75
C LYS A 31 16.59 9.92 -5.04
N GLU A 32 15.76 10.82 -5.57
CA GLU A 32 15.49 12.17 -5.09
C GLU A 32 14.47 12.20 -3.92
N GLY A 33 13.82 11.07 -3.63
CA GLY A 33 12.84 10.93 -2.56
C GLY A 33 11.49 10.38 -3.04
N VAL A 34 10.62 10.12 -2.07
CA VAL A 34 9.21 9.78 -2.25
C VAL A 34 8.44 10.98 -2.83
N ASP A 35 7.52 10.70 -3.74
CA ASP A 35 6.60 11.73 -4.28
C ASP A 35 5.35 11.81 -3.41
N THR A 36 5.19 12.93 -2.70
CA THR A 36 4.02 13.20 -1.84
C THR A 36 2.89 13.92 -2.57
N SER A 37 3.09 14.32 -3.84
CA SER A 37 2.18 15.19 -4.58
C SER A 37 0.76 14.64 -4.67
N ARG A 38 0.60 13.31 -4.65
CA ARG A 38 -0.73 12.68 -4.66
C ARG A 38 -1.51 12.98 -3.39
N PHE A 39 -0.86 12.88 -2.23
CA PHE A 39 -1.51 13.11 -0.93
C PHE A 39 -1.77 14.60 -0.70
N GLU A 40 -0.94 15.48 -1.27
CA GLU A 40 -1.13 16.94 -1.19
C GLU A 40 -2.33 17.42 -2.04
N LYS A 41 -2.62 16.74 -3.14
CA LYS A 41 -3.69 17.12 -4.09
C LYS A 41 -5.03 16.44 -3.82
N ASP A 42 -5.03 15.34 -3.06
CA ASP A 42 -6.21 14.53 -2.80
C ASP A 42 -6.82 14.92 -1.45
N SER A 43 -8.04 15.47 -1.48
CA SER A 43 -8.75 15.93 -0.29
C SER A 43 -9.18 14.80 0.67
N SER A 44 -8.95 13.54 0.30
CA SER A 44 -9.15 12.38 1.17
C SER A 44 -8.02 12.19 2.18
N TRP A 45 -6.97 13.01 2.10
CA TRP A 45 -5.80 12.95 2.98
C TRP A 45 -5.65 14.22 3.79
N GLN A 46 -5.24 14.04 5.04
CA GLN A 46 -4.84 15.10 5.94
C GLN A 46 -3.34 14.97 6.23
N ARG A 47 -2.61 16.07 6.09
CA ARG A 47 -1.20 16.14 6.48
C ARG A 47 -1.06 16.31 7.99
N ASP A 48 -0.29 15.44 8.62
CA ASP A 48 0.06 15.54 10.03
C ASP A 48 1.27 16.48 10.25
N PRO A 49 1.45 17.02 11.47
CA PRO A 49 2.58 17.91 11.79
C PRO A 49 3.95 17.27 11.60
N ASP A 50 4.05 15.94 11.68
CA ASP A 50 5.27 15.16 11.45
C ASP A 50 5.57 14.92 9.96
N GLY A 51 4.74 15.47 9.06
CA GLY A 51 4.88 15.32 7.61
C GLY A 51 4.29 14.03 7.05
N SER A 52 3.69 13.19 7.88
CA SER A 52 2.92 12.02 7.42
C SER A 52 1.54 12.43 6.89
N TYR A 53 0.84 11.50 6.23
CA TYR A 53 -0.54 11.68 5.79
C TYR A 53 -1.46 10.63 6.41
N ALA A 54 -2.58 11.06 6.95
CA ALA A 54 -3.66 10.19 7.40
C ALA A 54 -4.85 10.28 6.44
N ALA A 55 -5.46 9.15 6.13
CA ALA A 55 -6.70 9.15 5.36
C ALA A 55 -7.86 9.64 6.24
N ILE A 56 -8.67 10.56 5.72
CA ILE A 56 -9.80 11.11 6.45
C ILE A 56 -10.84 10.00 6.64
N ASN A 57 -11.30 9.81 7.89
CA ASN A 57 -12.30 8.80 8.30
C ASN A 57 -11.91 7.34 8.02
N LEU A 58 -10.64 7.04 7.73
CA LEU A 58 -10.16 5.68 7.49
C LEU A 58 -8.94 5.38 8.34
N PRO A 59 -8.75 4.14 8.80
CA PRO A 59 -7.63 3.76 9.65
C PRO A 59 -6.35 3.54 8.84
N VAL A 60 -6.01 4.46 7.93
CA VAL A 60 -4.86 4.37 7.01
C VAL A 60 -3.94 5.56 7.22
N ARG A 61 -2.64 5.29 7.36
CA ARG A 61 -1.59 6.29 7.52
C ARG A 61 -0.40 6.01 6.60
N VAL A 62 0.23 7.06 6.10
CA VAL A 62 1.43 7.02 5.26
C VAL A 62 2.52 7.86 5.90
N THR A 63 3.65 7.24 6.23
CA THR A 63 4.83 7.90 6.80
C THR A 63 6.01 7.82 5.83
N PHE A 64 6.93 8.80 5.93
CA PHE A 64 8.09 8.90 5.04
C PHE A 64 9.37 9.01 5.85
N PRO A 65 9.90 7.88 6.36
CA PRO A 65 11.16 7.90 7.09
C PRO A 65 12.29 8.46 6.22
N ALA A 66 13.01 9.44 6.75
CA ALA A 66 14.18 10.04 6.09
C ALA A 66 15.42 9.15 6.28
N ASP A 67 16.21 9.00 5.22
CA ASP A 67 17.53 8.38 5.30
C ASP A 67 18.51 9.29 6.06
N ALA A 68 19.73 8.80 6.33
CA ALA A 68 20.76 9.56 7.05
C ALA A 68 21.15 10.89 6.38
N ASP A 69 20.90 11.03 5.08
CA ASP A 69 21.11 12.26 4.30
C ASP A 69 19.87 13.18 4.26
N GLY A 70 18.81 12.85 5.02
CA GLY A 70 17.58 13.64 5.15
C GLY A 70 16.57 13.39 4.03
N ILE A 71 16.85 12.51 3.07
CA ILE A 71 15.95 12.22 1.95
C ILE A 71 15.09 11.00 2.29
N SER A 72 13.76 11.14 2.27
CA SER A 72 12.86 10.00 2.44
C SER A 72 12.75 9.22 1.14
N ARG A 73 13.47 8.10 1.00
CA ARG A 73 13.37 7.20 -0.16
C ARG A 73 12.41 6.04 0.05
N ILE A 74 11.96 5.88 1.29
CA ILE A 74 11.03 4.87 1.73
C ILE A 74 9.70 5.53 2.08
N CYS A 75 8.59 4.89 1.71
CA CYS A 75 7.30 5.19 2.31
C CYS A 75 6.77 3.96 3.05
N VAL A 76 6.14 4.20 4.20
CA VAL A 76 5.53 3.18 5.01
C VAL A 76 4.04 3.46 5.11
N VAL A 77 3.22 2.55 4.60
CA VAL A 77 1.76 2.64 4.68
C VAL A 77 1.27 1.67 5.73
N GLU A 78 0.52 2.15 6.71
CA GLU A 78 -0.01 1.34 7.80
C GLU A 78 -1.53 1.43 7.84
N ALA A 79 -2.19 0.32 8.11
CA ALA A 79 -3.61 0.32 8.44
C ALA A 79 -3.97 -0.74 9.47
N THR A 80 -4.97 -0.41 10.31
CA THR A 80 -5.64 -1.39 11.17
C THR A 80 -6.94 -1.80 10.51
N LEU A 81 -7.07 -3.08 10.20
CA LEU A 81 -8.25 -3.61 9.52
C LEU A 81 -9.26 -4.19 10.51
N ALA A 82 -10.52 -4.26 10.07
CA ALA A 82 -11.60 -4.80 10.88
C ALA A 82 -11.57 -6.34 10.95
N SER A 83 -10.95 -7.02 9.98
CA SER A 83 -10.91 -8.48 9.94
C SER A 83 -9.78 -9.05 9.07
N GLN A 84 -9.48 -10.35 9.24
CA GLN A 84 -8.57 -11.09 8.36
C GLN A 84 -9.13 -11.24 6.92
N LYS A 85 -10.45 -11.18 6.74
CA LYS A 85 -11.06 -11.18 5.40
C LYS A 85 -10.60 -9.95 4.61
N GLU A 86 -10.70 -8.77 5.23
CA GLU A 86 -10.22 -7.52 4.61
C GLU A 86 -8.71 -7.54 4.34
N GLN A 87 -7.92 -8.15 5.22
CA GLN A 87 -6.47 -8.33 5.00
C GLN A 87 -6.18 -9.19 3.77
N ASN A 88 -6.92 -10.28 3.58
CA ASN A 88 -6.79 -11.16 2.42
C ASN A 88 -7.27 -10.49 1.13
N GLU A 89 -8.37 -9.74 1.18
CA GLU A 89 -8.85 -8.93 0.06
C GLU A 89 -7.81 -7.88 -0.34
N MET A 90 -7.18 -7.22 0.64
CA MET A 90 -6.11 -6.26 0.41
C MET A 90 -4.89 -6.89 -0.24
N ARG A 91 -4.41 -8.02 0.29
CA ARG A 91 -3.30 -8.78 -0.31
C ARG A 91 -3.60 -9.11 -1.77
N THR A 92 -4.79 -9.63 -2.05
CA THR A 92 -5.24 -9.98 -3.40
C THR A 92 -5.29 -8.76 -4.32
N ALA A 93 -5.84 -7.65 -3.84
CA ALA A 93 -5.95 -6.41 -4.60
C ALA A 93 -4.57 -5.85 -4.97
N LEU A 94 -3.58 -5.97 -4.09
CA LEU A 94 -2.20 -5.56 -4.32
C LEU A 94 -1.45 -6.51 -5.24
N GLU A 95 -1.62 -7.82 -5.06
CA GLU A 95 -1.07 -8.80 -6.00
C GLU A 95 -1.57 -8.53 -7.42
N VAL A 96 -2.85 -8.21 -7.62
CA VAL A 96 -3.39 -7.83 -8.94
C VAL A 96 -2.72 -6.55 -9.46
N LEU A 97 -2.59 -5.52 -8.62
CA LEU A 97 -1.92 -4.25 -8.99
C LEU A 97 -0.45 -4.45 -9.38
N LEU A 98 0.22 -5.43 -8.76
CA LEU A 98 1.64 -5.71 -8.97
C LEU A 98 1.90 -6.70 -10.10
N LYS A 99 1.02 -7.70 -10.30
CA LYS A 99 1.04 -8.65 -11.44
C LYS A 99 0.75 -7.98 -12.78
N GLN A 100 0.12 -6.79 -12.78
CA GLN A 100 0.03 -5.93 -13.98
C GLN A 100 1.38 -5.36 -14.42
N LYS A 101 2.48 -5.63 -13.69
CA LYS A 101 3.85 -5.26 -14.08
C LYS A 101 4.73 -6.52 -14.26
N PRO A 102 5.74 -6.47 -15.15
CA PRO A 102 6.24 -7.64 -15.90
C PRO A 102 7.22 -8.56 -15.15
N LEU A 103 7.18 -8.63 -13.82
CA LEU A 103 8.12 -9.46 -13.06
C LEU A 103 7.40 -10.65 -12.41
N GLU A 104 7.70 -11.85 -12.92
CA GLU A 104 7.30 -13.10 -12.27
C GLU A 104 7.89 -13.17 -10.86
N GLN A 105 7.06 -13.48 -9.88
CA GLN A 105 7.48 -13.65 -8.50
C GLN A 105 7.02 -15.00 -7.98
N LYS A 106 7.96 -15.73 -7.39
CA LYS A 106 7.71 -16.96 -6.65
C LYS A 106 7.96 -16.69 -5.18
N ASP A 107 6.93 -16.89 -4.37
CA ASP A 107 7.00 -17.14 -2.93
C ASP A 107 7.52 -16.03 -2.00
N SER A 108 7.68 -14.79 -2.47
CA SER A 108 8.13 -13.67 -1.64
C SER A 108 7.01 -12.66 -1.36
N VAL A 109 6.90 -12.20 -0.11
CA VAL A 109 6.10 -11.03 0.31
C VAL A 109 6.74 -9.69 -0.10
N ILE A 110 7.88 -9.75 -0.80
CA ILE A 110 8.57 -8.62 -1.41
C ILE A 110 8.29 -8.65 -2.90
N TRP A 111 7.49 -7.69 -3.37
CA TRP A 111 7.28 -7.47 -4.79
C TRP A 111 8.31 -6.50 -5.36
N MET A 112 9.20 -7.00 -6.21
CA MET A 112 10.11 -6.18 -7.00
C MET A 112 9.47 -5.81 -8.34
N PHE A 113 9.55 -4.54 -8.73
CA PHE A 113 9.06 -4.05 -10.02
C PHE A 113 9.94 -2.94 -10.61
N GLY A 114 9.90 -2.76 -11.93
CA GLY A 114 10.83 -1.87 -12.65
C GLY A 114 12.16 -2.55 -12.99
N GLY A 115 13.09 -1.82 -13.62
CA GLY A 115 14.40 -2.33 -14.03
C GLY A 115 15.49 -1.26 -14.00
N GLY A 116 16.74 -1.67 -13.79
CA GLY A 116 17.89 -0.76 -13.70
C GLY A 116 17.72 0.29 -12.59
N LYS A 117 17.92 1.57 -12.92
CA LYS A 117 17.79 2.71 -11.97
C LYS A 117 16.36 2.96 -11.47
N ASN A 118 15.37 2.23 -12.01
CA ASN A 118 13.96 2.33 -11.66
C ASN A 118 13.46 1.09 -10.90
N ALA A 119 14.37 0.28 -10.35
CA ALA A 119 14.00 -0.85 -9.52
C ALA A 119 13.32 -0.36 -8.23
N ARG A 120 12.20 -0.99 -7.88
CA ARG A 120 11.39 -0.71 -6.70
C ARG A 120 11.06 -2.02 -5.99
N GLY A 121 10.98 -1.96 -4.66
CA GLY A 121 10.47 -3.03 -3.83
C GLY A 121 9.24 -2.58 -3.07
N LEU A 122 8.24 -3.45 -2.97
CA LEU A 122 7.12 -3.32 -2.05
C LEU A 122 7.12 -4.55 -1.14
N GLN A 123 7.19 -4.37 0.17
CA GLN A 123 7.09 -5.46 1.13
C GLN A 123 5.79 -5.37 1.92
N PHE A 124 5.07 -6.49 2.04
CA PHE A 124 3.85 -6.59 2.85
C PHE A 124 4.08 -7.39 4.12
N PHE A 125 3.70 -6.79 5.25
CA PHE A 125 3.77 -7.39 6.56
C PHE A 125 2.36 -7.53 7.12
N PRO A 126 1.68 -8.68 6.90
CA PRO A 126 0.38 -8.95 7.49
C PRO A 126 0.53 -9.49 8.92
N ASP A 127 -0.28 -8.98 9.84
CA ASP A 127 -0.57 -9.67 11.10
C ASP A 127 -1.72 -10.66 10.91
N ASN A 128 -1.41 -11.95 10.82
CA ASN A 128 -2.41 -13.02 10.67
C ASN A 128 -2.95 -13.55 12.01
N THR A 129 -2.51 -12.97 13.13
CA THR A 129 -2.77 -13.50 14.48
C THR A 129 -3.74 -12.63 15.26
N SER A 130 -3.80 -11.33 14.99
CA SER A 130 -4.69 -10.40 15.69
C SER A 130 -6.13 -10.43 15.18
N LYS A 131 -7.07 -10.13 16.10
CA LYS A 131 -8.49 -9.91 15.79
C LYS A 131 -8.74 -8.62 15.00
N GLN A 132 -7.86 -7.63 15.16
CA GLN A 132 -7.79 -6.41 14.36
C GLN A 132 -6.43 -6.40 13.66
N PRO A 133 -6.32 -7.04 12.49
CA PRO A 133 -5.03 -7.23 11.85
C PRO A 133 -4.44 -5.90 11.41
N GLN A 134 -3.20 -5.64 11.84
CA GLN A 134 -2.41 -4.54 11.31
C GLN A 134 -1.71 -4.98 10.02
N ILE A 135 -1.55 -4.01 9.14
CA ILE A 135 -0.79 -4.16 7.91
C ILE A 135 0.23 -3.05 7.85
N ARG A 136 1.45 -3.42 7.52
CA ARG A 136 2.49 -2.48 7.10
C ARG A 136 2.93 -2.79 5.68
N PHE A 137 2.99 -1.76 4.85
CA PHE A 137 3.67 -1.77 3.56
C PHE A 137 4.93 -0.94 3.64
N VAL A 138 6.02 -1.46 3.09
CA VAL A 138 7.25 -0.70 2.93
C VAL A 138 7.58 -0.62 1.45
N GLY A 139 7.57 0.59 0.91
CA GLY A 139 8.01 0.87 -0.44
C GLY A 139 9.43 1.40 -0.47
N ALA A 140 10.32 0.83 -1.27
CA ALA A 140 11.71 1.24 -1.40
C ALA A 140 12.13 1.42 -2.87
N ALA A 141 12.95 2.43 -3.15
CA ALA A 141 13.66 2.59 -4.42
C ALA A 141 15.13 2.19 -4.27
N PHE A 142 15.65 1.39 -5.21
CA PHE A 142 17.05 0.94 -5.26
C PHE A 142 17.80 1.60 -6.42
#